data_AF-A0A9Q4FYW3-F1
#
_entry.id   AF-A0A9Q4FYW3-F1
#
_cell.length_a   1.000
_cell.length_b   1.000
_cell.length_c   1.000
_cell.angle_alpha   90.00
_cell.angle_beta   90.00
_cell.angle_gamma   90.00
#
_symmetry.space_group_name_H-M   'P 1'
#
loop_
_entity.id
_entity.type
_entity.pdbx_description
1 polymer ?
#
loop_
_entity_poly.entity_id
_entity_poly.type
_entity_poly.pdbx_seq_one_letter_code
_entity_poly.pdbx_strand_id
1 'polypeptide(L)' 'MPEINHRYKIVIRCEQCGEKYILRGRPNEMGGFDTGFKRCVCGNESQFDMDVSPE' A
#
# COMPACT_ATOMS: atom_id res chain seq x y z
N MET A 1 17.52 -11.30 -17.17
CA MET A 1 17.73 -10.90 -15.76
C MET A 1 16.48 -11.35 -15.03
N PRO A 2 16.56 -12.15 -13.95
CA PRO A 2 15.34 -12.73 -13.39
C PRO A 2 14.50 -11.60 -12.83
N GLU A 3 13.29 -11.48 -13.37
CA GLU A 3 12.23 -10.63 -12.86
C GLU A 3 11.87 -11.15 -11.47
N ILE A 4 12.54 -10.62 -10.45
CA ILE A 4 12.19 -11.00 -9.09
C ILE A 4 10.84 -10.35 -8.84
N ASN A 5 9.81 -11.18 -8.90
CA ASN A 5 8.41 -10.88 -8.65
C ASN A 5 8.23 -10.57 -7.15
N HIS A 6 8.99 -9.59 -6.64
CA HIS A 6 8.94 -9.15 -5.25
C HIS A 6 7.56 -8.56 -5.03
N ARG A 7 6.70 -9.37 -4.42
CA ARG A 7 5.43 -8.89 -3.89
C ARG A 7 5.77 -8.19 -2.59
N TYR A 8 5.32 -6.95 -2.47
CA TYR A 8 5.45 -6.21 -1.24
C TYR A 8 4.13 -6.26 -0.51
N LYS A 9 4.21 -6.55 0.78
CA LYS A 9 3.08 -6.41 1.67
C LYS A 9 3.00 -4.95 2.06
N ILE A 10 1.92 -4.30 1.67
CA ILE A 10 1.65 -2.91 2.02
C ILE A 10 0.51 -2.90 3.03
N VAL A 11 0.77 -2.36 4.20
CA VAL A 11 -0.20 -2.20 5.27
C VAL A 11 -0.51 -0.71 5.37
N ILE A 12 -1.75 -0.36 5.06
CA ILE A 12 -2.24 1.03 5.12
C ILE A 12 -3.16 1.14 6.32
N ARG A 13 -2.89 2.09 7.21
CA ARG A 13 -3.73 2.38 8.36
C ARG A 13 -4.23 3.81 8.28
N CYS A 14 -5.54 3.97 8.36
CA CYS A 14 -6.16 5.29 8.38
C CYS A 14 -6.06 5.90 9.78
N GLU A 15 -5.48 7.09 9.91
CA GLU A 15 -5.38 7.76 11.22
C GLU A 15 -6.71 8.38 11.67
N GLN A 16 -7.61 8.69 10.72
CA GLN A 16 -8.94 9.26 11.02
C GLN A 16 -9.92 8.25 11.65
N CYS A 17 -10.09 7.07 11.05
CA CYS A 17 -11.06 6.07 11.50
C CYS A 17 -10.42 4.82 12.13
N GLY A 18 -9.10 4.64 11.99
CA GLY A 18 -8.38 3.47 12.48
C GLY A 18 -8.42 2.24 11.57
N GLU A 19 -9.08 2.33 10.39
CA GLU A 19 -9.21 1.20 9.48
C GLU A 19 -7.85 0.72 8.98
N LYS A 20 -7.68 -0.60 8.90
CA LYS A 20 -6.44 -1.24 8.45
C LYS A 20 -6.69 -2.01 7.15
N TYR A 21 -5.95 -1.65 6.11
CA TYR A 21 -5.93 -2.33 4.83
C TYR A 21 -4.61 -3.07 4.65
N ILE A 22 -4.66 -4.35 4.29
CA ILE A 22 -3.48 -5.15 3.98
C ILE A 22 -3.58 -5.50 2.52
N LEU A 23 -2.73 -4.87 1.72
CA LEU A 23 -2.69 -4.99 0.28
C LEU A 23 -1.37 -5.62 -0.14
N ARG A 24 -1.37 -6.19 -1.34
CA ARG A 24 -0.17 -6.69 -2.00
C ARG A 24 0.08 -5.79 -3.20
N GLY A 25 1.22 -5.12 -3.20
CA GLY A 25 1.62 -4.24 -4.28
C GLY A 25 2.82 -4.78 -5.02
N ARG A 26 2.95 -4.32 -6.26
CA ARG A 26 4.15 -4.55 -7.07
C ARG A 26 4.91 -3.25 -7.19
N PRO A 27 6.26 -3.29 -7.16
CA PRO A 27 7.04 -2.11 -7.47
C PRO A 27 6.73 -1.71 -8.92
N ASN A 28 6.48 -0.43 -9.13
CA ASN A 28 6.32 0.14 -10.46
C ASN A 28 7.67 0.72 -10.95
N GLU A 29 7.78 0.95 -12.25
CA GLU A 29 9.01 1.48 -12.86
C GLU A 29 9.34 2.91 -12.42
N MET A 30 8.39 3.63 -11.81
CA MET A 30 8.58 4.97 -11.26
C MET A 30 9.07 4.98 -9.81
N GLY A 31 9.38 3.82 -9.23
CA GLY A 31 9.88 3.71 -7.85
C GLY A 31 8.80 3.76 -6.76
N GLY A 32 7.53 3.64 -7.12
CA GLY A 32 6.40 3.47 -6.19
C GLY A 32 5.87 2.03 -6.17
N PHE A 33 4.76 1.83 -5.45
CA PHE A 33 4.07 0.54 -5.40
C PHE A 33 2.64 0.68 -5.91
N ASP A 34 2.27 -0.14 -6.89
CA ASP A 34 0.88 -0.20 -7.35
C ASP A 34 0.08 -1.17 -6.46
N THR A 35 -0.80 -0.62 -5.62
CA THR A 35 -1.65 -1.37 -4.68
C THR A 35 -3.14 -1.30 -5.02
N GLY A 36 -3.54 -0.45 -5.96
CA GLY A 36 -4.94 -0.14 -6.25
C GLY A 36 -5.68 0.64 -5.15
N PHE A 37 -5.01 1.05 -4.07
CA PHE A 37 -5.63 1.84 -3.01
C PHE A 37 -5.86 3.29 -3.47
N LYS A 38 -7.12 3.76 -3.43
CA LYS A 38 -7.49 5.14 -3.83
C LYS A 38 -7.94 6.01 -2.67
N ARG A 39 -8.75 5.48 -1.74
CA ARG A 39 -9.30 6.20 -0.60
C ARG A 39 -9.74 5.24 0.49
N CYS A 40 -9.77 5.73 1.73
CA CYS A 40 -10.38 4.99 2.83
C CYS A 40 -11.91 5.12 2.77
N VAL A 41 -12.62 4.13 3.33
CA VAL A 41 -14.09 4.08 3.33
C VAL A 41 -14.73 5.18 4.17
N CYS A 42 -14.02 5.73 5.16
CA CYS A 42 -14.50 6.88 5.95
C CYS A 42 -14.51 8.21 5.17
N GLY A 43 -14.03 8.22 3.92
CA GLY A 43 -13.88 9.44 3.13
C GLY A 43 -12.57 10.18 3.42
N ASN A 44 -11.67 9.61 4.22
CA ASN A 44 -10.34 10.13 4.36
C ASN A 44 -9.56 9.95 3.04
N GLU A 45 -8.89 11.01 2.61
CA GLU A 45 -8.09 11.09 1.38
C GLU A 45 -6.62 11.47 1.67
N SER A 46 -6.28 11.78 2.92
CA SER A 46 -4.95 12.19 3.38
C SER A 46 -4.68 11.64 4.78
N GLN A 47 -3.48 11.65 5.34
CA GLN A 47 -3.19 11.00 6.66
C GLN A 47 -3.45 9.48 6.68
N PHE A 48 -2.56 8.75 6.00
CA PHE A 48 -2.47 7.30 6.09
C PHE A 48 -1.06 6.93 6.55
N ASP A 49 -0.99 6.01 7.50
CA ASP A 49 0.24 5.35 7.87
C ASP A 49 0.44 4.14 6.93
N MET A 50 1.55 4.11 6.18
CA MET A 50 1.83 3.08 5.19
C MET A 50 3.12 2.34 5.55
N ASP A 51 3.00 1.07 5.89
CA ASP A 51 4.13 0.17 6.13
C ASP A 51 4.33 -0.73 4.91
N VAL A 52 5.56 -0.78 4.40
CA VAL A 52 5.94 -1.60 3.26
C VAL A 52 7.00 -2.60 3.70
N SER A 53 6.62 -3.87 3.68
CA SER A 53 7.51 -4.98 4.03
C SER A 53 7.71 -5.90 2.82
N PRO A 54 8.96 -6.25 2.45
CA PRO A 54 9.21 -7.31 1.47
C PRO A 54 8.73 -8.66 2.04
N GLU A 55 8.03 -9.46 1.22
CA GLU A 55 7.65 -10.84 1.56
C GLU A 55 8.82 -11.80 1.38
#